data_AF-A0A8S3FA46-F1
#
_entry.id   AF-A0A8S3FA46-F1
#
_cell.length_a   1.000
_cell.length_b   1.000
_cell.length_c   1.000
_cell.angle_alpha   90.00
_cell.angle_beta   90.00
_cell.angle_gamma   90.00
#
_symmetry.space_group_name_H-M   'P 1'
#
loop_
_entity.id
_entity.type
_entity.pdbx_description
1 polymer ?
#
loop_
_entity_poly.entity_id
_entity_poly.type
_entity_poly.pdbx_seq_one_letter_code
_entity_poly.pdbx_strand_id
1 'polypeptide(L)'
;LNLIILVFNVGEYRRDTVKFYADKDFFDPDNAEAVAVRNQCAQQALEDMCSYLSDDGEVAIFDATNTTRERRRSIYEYCSQTFCFRVFFVESICDSSEIVNLNIREVKLKSPDYKDVPQEEAVADFLSRIQQYEKRYETIDDTTERNYSFIKIFNCGERFLVHKIGGHIQSRVVYFLMNIHILPRTIYLTRHGESTLNQDLRIGGDSPLSANGKL
;
A
#
# COMPACT_ATOMS: atom_id res chain seq x y z
N LEU A 1 14.63 -13.75 5.20
CA LEU A 1 13.18 -13.98 5.30
C LEU A 1 12.64 -13.99 3.90
N ASN A 2 12.43 -15.19 3.35
CA ASN A 2 11.67 -15.36 2.13
C ASN A 2 10.25 -15.62 2.64
N LEU A 3 9.43 -14.57 2.69
CA LEU A 3 8.04 -14.68 3.11
C LEU A 3 7.17 -14.89 1.88
N ILE A 4 6.16 -15.74 1.99
CA ILE A 4 5.11 -15.83 0.96
C ILE A 4 4.12 -14.67 1.21
N ILE A 5 4.13 -13.66 0.32
CA ILE A 5 3.36 -12.41 0.45
C ILE A 5 2.46 -12.20 -0.77
N LEU A 6 1.19 -11.86 -0.54
CA LEU A 6 0.23 -11.46 -1.58
C LEU A 6 -0.53 -10.17 -1.20
N VAL A 7 -0.97 -9.42 -2.21
CA VAL A 7 -1.71 -8.15 -2.07
C VAL A 7 -3.13 -8.34 -2.58
N PHE A 8 -4.11 -7.87 -1.80
CA PHE A 8 -5.54 -7.95 -2.08
C PHE A 8 -6.08 -6.54 -2.24
N ASN A 9 -6.10 -6.03 -3.48
CA ASN A 9 -6.49 -4.66 -3.77
C ASN A 9 -8.00 -4.56 -4.02
N VAL A 10 -8.77 -4.05 -3.06
CA VAL A 10 -10.23 -3.92 -3.20
C VAL A 10 -10.63 -3.02 -4.38
N GLY A 11 -9.71 -2.15 -4.84
CA GLY A 11 -9.87 -1.36 -6.05
C GLY A 11 -9.88 -2.17 -7.35
N GLU A 12 -9.31 -3.38 -7.37
CA GLU A 12 -9.29 -4.35 -8.49
C GLU A 12 -10.59 -5.16 -8.52
N TYR A 13 -10.95 -5.81 -7.41
CA TYR A 13 -12.26 -6.47 -7.22
C TYR A 13 -13.44 -5.57 -7.64
N ARG A 14 -13.36 -4.27 -7.32
CA ARG A 14 -14.34 -3.26 -7.75
C ARG A 14 -14.35 -2.99 -9.25
N ARG A 15 -13.21 -3.06 -9.96
CA ARG A 15 -13.15 -2.90 -11.43
C ARG A 15 -13.60 -4.16 -12.18
N ASP A 16 -13.35 -5.35 -11.63
CA ASP A 16 -13.83 -6.59 -12.23
C ASP A 16 -15.36 -6.75 -12.09
N THR A 17 -15.89 -6.29 -10.95
CA THR A 17 -17.33 -6.19 -10.69
C THR A 17 -17.99 -5.07 -11.50
N VAL A 18 -17.42 -3.85 -11.48
CA VAL A 18 -17.96 -2.66 -12.15
C VAL A 18 -17.12 -2.33 -13.39
N LYS A 19 -17.52 -2.89 -14.53
CA LYS A 19 -16.78 -2.84 -15.81
C LYS A 19 -16.80 -1.49 -16.55
N PHE A 20 -17.34 -0.44 -15.91
CA PHE A 20 -17.41 0.92 -16.44
C PHE A 20 -16.76 1.89 -15.46
N TYR A 21 -16.50 3.12 -15.90
CA TYR A 21 -15.97 4.17 -15.03
C TYR A 21 -16.88 4.38 -13.81
N ALA A 22 -16.28 4.36 -12.62
CA ALA A 22 -16.94 4.68 -11.37
C ALA A 22 -16.57 6.11 -10.99
N ASP A 23 -17.51 7.03 -11.17
CA ASP A 23 -17.33 8.46 -10.91
C ASP A 23 -17.41 8.82 -9.42
N LYS A 24 -17.28 10.11 -9.12
CA LYS A 24 -17.53 10.70 -7.79
C LYS A 24 -18.82 10.23 -7.10
N ASP A 25 -19.89 9.92 -7.84
CA ASP A 25 -21.21 9.58 -7.28
C ASP A 25 -21.29 8.09 -6.90
N PHE A 26 -20.49 7.22 -7.52
CA PHE A 26 -20.20 5.88 -7.00
C PHE A 26 -19.41 5.93 -5.67
N PHE A 27 -18.55 6.93 -5.48
CA PHE A 27 -17.81 7.09 -4.23
C PHE A 27 -18.57 7.83 -3.13
N ASP A 28 -19.71 8.44 -3.43
CA ASP A 28 -20.51 9.19 -2.47
C ASP A 28 -20.88 8.34 -1.23
N PRO A 29 -20.75 8.87 0.00
CA PRO A 29 -21.06 8.15 1.23
C PRO A 29 -22.54 7.77 1.40
N ASP A 30 -23.46 8.48 0.76
CA ASP A 30 -24.91 8.35 0.93
C ASP A 30 -25.57 7.58 -0.23
N ASN A 31 -24.82 7.26 -1.30
CA ASN A 31 -25.23 6.32 -2.35
C ASN A 31 -25.24 4.87 -1.83
N ALA A 32 -26.38 4.43 -1.30
CA ALA A 32 -26.56 3.11 -0.69
C ALA A 32 -26.22 1.92 -1.60
N GLU A 33 -26.51 2.01 -2.92
CA GLU A 33 -26.21 0.95 -3.87
C GLU A 33 -24.69 0.83 -4.10
N ALA A 34 -24.00 1.95 -4.33
CA ALA A 34 -22.55 1.94 -4.48
C ALA A 34 -21.82 1.64 -3.16
N VAL A 35 -22.40 1.94 -2.00
CA VAL A 35 -21.93 1.44 -0.69
C VAL A 35 -22.05 -0.10 -0.63
N ALA A 36 -23.18 -0.67 -1.04
CA ALA A 36 -23.37 -2.12 -1.05
C ALA A 36 -22.36 -2.84 -1.97
N VAL A 37 -22.16 -2.34 -3.20
CA VAL A 37 -21.13 -2.88 -4.12
C VAL A 37 -19.72 -2.75 -3.53
N ARG A 38 -19.36 -1.61 -2.93
CA ARG A 38 -18.05 -1.42 -2.26
C ARG A 38 -17.89 -2.33 -1.04
N ASN A 39 -18.96 -2.67 -0.33
CA ASN A 39 -18.94 -3.65 0.76
C ASN A 39 -18.75 -5.08 0.23
N GLN A 40 -19.46 -5.48 -0.83
CA GLN A 40 -19.31 -6.79 -1.47
C GLN A 40 -17.89 -7.01 -2.00
N CYS A 41 -17.32 -6.04 -2.72
CA CYS A 41 -15.94 -6.11 -3.22
C CYS A 41 -14.92 -6.24 -2.08
N ALA A 42 -15.16 -5.56 -0.95
CA ALA A 42 -14.29 -5.66 0.23
C ALA A 42 -14.44 -7.01 0.96
N GLN A 43 -15.63 -7.58 0.99
CA GLN A 43 -15.90 -8.88 1.61
C GLN A 43 -15.25 -10.02 0.80
N GLN A 44 -15.43 -10.03 -0.53
CA GLN A 44 -14.79 -11.04 -1.38
C GLN A 44 -13.26 -11.01 -1.26
N ALA A 45 -12.66 -9.81 -1.32
CA ALA A 45 -11.23 -9.65 -1.14
C ALA A 45 -10.73 -10.07 0.26
N LEU A 46 -11.59 -10.02 1.29
CA LEU A 46 -11.28 -10.45 2.65
C LEU A 46 -11.39 -11.98 2.80
N GLU A 47 -12.35 -12.60 2.12
CA GLU A 47 -12.53 -14.06 2.03
C GLU A 47 -11.38 -14.72 1.27
N ASP A 48 -11.02 -14.22 0.08
CA ASP A 48 -9.87 -14.72 -0.70
C ASP A 48 -8.55 -14.53 0.08
N MET A 49 -8.40 -13.41 0.79
CA MET A 49 -7.25 -13.16 1.67
C MET A 49 -7.18 -14.17 2.82
N CYS A 50 -8.32 -14.52 3.43
CA CYS A 50 -8.35 -15.48 4.53
C CYS A 50 -8.17 -16.92 4.06
N SER A 51 -8.59 -17.29 2.84
CA SER A 51 -8.21 -18.58 2.24
C SER A 51 -6.70 -18.66 2.06
N TYR A 52 -6.12 -17.66 1.38
CA TYR A 52 -4.67 -17.61 1.13
C TYR A 52 -3.82 -17.70 2.41
N LEU A 53 -4.25 -17.06 3.51
CA LEU A 53 -3.60 -17.16 4.83
C LEU A 53 -3.92 -18.46 5.62
N SER A 54 -4.92 -19.23 5.19
CA SER A 54 -5.23 -20.56 5.75
C SER A 54 -4.48 -21.69 5.05
N ASP A 55 -4.06 -21.44 3.80
CA ASP A 55 -3.23 -22.32 2.97
C ASP A 55 -1.72 -22.06 3.25
N ASP A 56 -0.91 -21.76 2.23
CA ASP A 56 0.55 -21.54 2.36
C ASP A 56 0.96 -20.06 2.60
N GLY A 57 0.01 -19.12 2.72
CA GLY A 57 0.30 -17.68 2.79
C GLY A 57 0.76 -17.19 4.18
N GLU A 58 1.96 -16.60 4.27
CA GLU A 58 2.50 -16.08 5.55
C GLU A 58 2.09 -14.64 5.86
N VAL A 59 1.93 -13.79 4.84
CA VAL A 59 1.52 -12.38 4.97
C VAL A 59 0.60 -12.00 3.84
N ALA A 60 -0.50 -11.32 4.15
CA ALA A 60 -1.38 -10.71 3.16
C ALA A 60 -1.55 -9.21 3.42
N ILE A 61 -1.65 -8.43 2.35
CA ILE A 61 -1.80 -6.97 2.39
C ILE A 61 -3.16 -6.58 1.82
N PHE A 62 -4.10 -6.23 2.69
CA PHE A 62 -5.45 -5.79 2.31
C PHE A 62 -5.46 -4.30 1.95
N ASP A 63 -5.29 -3.97 0.67
CA ASP A 63 -5.26 -2.58 0.18
C ASP A 63 -6.68 -2.07 -0.06
N ALA A 64 -7.17 -1.29 0.92
CA ALA A 64 -8.41 -0.53 0.87
C ALA A 64 -8.33 0.67 1.84
N THR A 65 -9.19 1.67 1.64
CA THR A 65 -9.15 2.92 2.43
C THR A 65 -9.40 2.72 3.92
N ASN A 66 -10.29 1.80 4.30
CA ASN A 66 -10.56 1.37 5.69
C ASN A 66 -10.71 2.51 6.71
N THR A 67 -11.33 3.61 6.26
CA THR A 67 -11.34 4.91 6.95
C THR A 67 -12.27 4.99 8.16
N THR A 68 -13.22 4.07 8.34
CA THR A 68 -14.11 4.03 9.52
C THR A 68 -13.67 3.01 10.56
N ARG A 69 -13.94 3.29 11.84
CA ARG A 69 -13.71 2.35 12.96
C ARG A 69 -14.54 1.08 12.81
N GLU A 70 -15.75 1.20 12.28
CA GLU A 70 -16.62 0.06 12.00
C GLU A 70 -15.96 -0.93 11.02
N ARG A 71 -15.41 -0.43 9.90
CA ARG A 71 -14.72 -1.28 8.92
C ARG A 71 -13.48 -1.93 9.51
N ARG A 72 -12.66 -1.18 10.27
CA ARG A 72 -11.46 -1.73 10.94
C ARG A 72 -11.82 -2.77 11.99
N ARG A 73 -12.89 -2.56 12.75
CA ARG A 73 -13.44 -3.55 13.70
C ARG A 73 -13.86 -4.82 12.98
N SER A 74 -14.68 -4.73 11.94
CA SER A 74 -15.13 -5.88 11.16
C SER A 74 -13.97 -6.71 10.61
N ILE A 75 -12.95 -6.07 10.01
CA ILE A 75 -11.74 -6.74 9.52
C ILE A 75 -10.96 -7.38 10.67
N TYR A 76 -10.78 -6.67 11.79
CA TYR A 76 -10.05 -7.20 12.95
C TYR A 76 -10.76 -8.40 13.58
N GLU A 77 -12.07 -8.33 13.74
CA GLU A 77 -12.88 -9.41 14.32
C GLU A 77 -12.88 -10.63 13.40
N TYR A 78 -13.09 -10.45 12.09
CA TYR A 78 -13.03 -11.54 11.12
C TYR A 78 -11.67 -12.25 11.15
N CYS A 79 -10.58 -11.54 10.90
CA CYS A 79 -9.23 -12.12 10.85
C CYS A 79 -8.76 -12.67 12.21
N SER A 80 -8.95 -11.92 13.31
CA SER A 80 -8.35 -12.27 14.60
C SER A 80 -9.21 -13.20 15.45
N GLN A 81 -10.54 -13.20 15.33
CA GLN A 81 -11.41 -14.06 16.13
C GLN A 81 -11.82 -15.33 15.37
N THR A 82 -12.00 -15.26 14.04
CA THR A 82 -12.42 -16.42 13.23
C THR A 82 -11.24 -17.30 12.82
N PHE A 83 -10.13 -16.67 12.39
CA PHE A 83 -8.95 -17.36 11.86
C PHE A 83 -7.70 -17.28 12.77
N CYS A 84 -7.79 -16.58 13.91
CA CYS A 84 -6.66 -16.32 14.82
C CYS A 84 -5.43 -15.61 14.18
N PHE A 85 -5.62 -14.92 13.04
CA PHE A 85 -4.55 -14.19 12.36
C PHE A 85 -4.12 -12.93 13.13
N ARG A 86 -2.85 -12.54 12.97
CA ARG A 86 -2.30 -11.31 13.55
C ARG A 86 -2.53 -10.13 12.62
N VAL A 87 -3.42 -9.22 13.01
CA VAL A 87 -3.70 -7.99 12.26
C VAL A 87 -2.67 -6.90 12.59
N PHE A 88 -2.16 -6.21 11.57
CA PHE A 88 -1.27 -5.05 11.71
C PHE A 88 -1.70 -3.95 10.74
N PHE A 89 -2.13 -2.80 11.26
CA PHE A 89 -2.58 -1.69 10.40
C PHE A 89 -1.41 -0.75 10.03
N VAL A 90 -1.41 -0.28 8.78
CA VAL A 90 -0.51 0.76 8.27
C VAL A 90 -1.38 1.93 7.79
N GLU A 91 -1.34 3.03 8.53
CA GLU A 91 -2.15 4.23 8.25
C GLU A 91 -1.25 5.33 7.67
N SER A 92 -1.46 5.70 6.41
CA SER A 92 -0.72 6.78 5.75
C SER A 92 -1.54 8.08 5.79
N ILE A 93 -1.06 9.05 6.57
CA ILE A 93 -1.69 10.35 6.79
C ILE A 93 -0.86 11.41 6.07
N CYS A 94 -1.48 12.23 5.24
CA CYS A 94 -0.81 13.31 4.52
C CYS A 94 -1.70 14.57 4.52
N ASP A 95 -1.26 15.62 5.21
CA ASP A 95 -1.92 16.93 5.22
C ASP A 95 -1.25 17.94 4.27
N SER A 96 -0.02 17.65 3.81
CA SER A 96 0.65 18.42 2.76
C SER A 96 -0.08 18.31 1.41
N SER A 97 -0.72 19.41 1.00
CA SER A 97 -1.41 19.53 -0.28
C SER A 97 -0.46 19.41 -1.49
N GLU A 98 0.82 19.78 -1.34
CA GLU A 98 1.83 19.60 -2.39
C GLU A 98 2.09 18.11 -2.66
N ILE A 99 2.27 17.32 -1.60
CA ILE A 99 2.48 15.87 -1.68
C ILE A 99 1.23 15.17 -2.22
N VAL A 100 0.02 15.59 -1.80
CA VAL A 100 -1.24 15.06 -2.35
C VAL A 100 -1.35 15.33 -3.85
N ASN A 101 -1.14 16.57 -4.31
CA ASN A 101 -1.20 16.92 -5.72
C ASN A 101 -0.15 16.18 -6.57
N LEU A 102 1.08 16.03 -6.05
CA LEU A 102 2.13 15.26 -6.72
C LEU A 102 1.73 13.78 -6.87
N ASN A 103 1.22 13.15 -5.80
CA ASN A 103 0.78 11.75 -5.82
C ASN A 103 -0.42 11.50 -6.73
N ILE A 104 -1.36 12.45 -6.82
CA ILE A 104 -2.46 12.37 -7.79
C ILE A 104 -1.90 12.34 -9.21
N ARG A 105 -1.07 13.34 -9.57
CA ARG A 105 -0.51 13.49 -10.92
C ARG A 105 0.41 12.34 -11.33
N GLU A 106 1.32 11.92 -10.46
CA GLU A 106 2.33 10.92 -10.81
C GLU A 106 1.86 9.46 -10.69
N VAL A 107 0.80 9.18 -9.93
CA VAL A 107 0.35 7.79 -9.68
C VAL A 107 -1.12 7.58 -10.04
N LYS A 108 -2.03 8.44 -9.57
CA LYS A 108 -3.47 8.18 -9.69
C LYS A 108 -4.02 8.45 -11.10
N LEU A 109 -3.49 9.43 -11.82
CA LEU A 109 -3.81 9.64 -13.25
C LEU A 109 -3.37 8.48 -14.15
N LYS A 110 -2.40 7.67 -13.70
CA LYS A 110 -1.94 6.45 -14.41
C LYS A 110 -2.77 5.21 -14.04
N SER A 111 -3.83 5.36 -13.24
CA SER A 111 -4.79 4.28 -12.94
C SER A 111 -5.63 3.95 -14.17
N PRO A 112 -6.02 2.66 -14.38
CA PRO A 112 -7.05 2.29 -15.35
C PRO A 112 -8.38 3.07 -15.18
N ASP A 113 -8.64 3.59 -13.97
CA ASP A 113 -9.81 4.42 -13.69
C ASP A 113 -9.86 5.71 -14.55
N TYR A 114 -8.71 6.33 -14.89
CA TYR A 114 -8.67 7.63 -15.59
C TYR A 114 -8.08 7.56 -17.01
N LYS A 115 -7.93 6.36 -17.57
CA LYS A 115 -7.22 6.08 -18.84
C LYS A 115 -7.63 7.00 -20.01
N ASP A 116 -8.93 7.26 -20.15
CA ASP A 116 -9.51 8.02 -21.27
C ASP A 116 -10.13 9.36 -20.80
N VAL A 117 -9.73 9.87 -19.61
CA VAL A 117 -10.23 11.10 -18.99
C VAL A 117 -9.18 12.23 -19.10
N PRO A 118 -9.54 13.48 -19.44
CA PRO A 118 -8.60 14.60 -19.45
C PRO A 118 -7.94 14.85 -18.07
N GLN A 119 -6.64 15.15 -18.07
CA GLN A 119 -5.83 15.26 -16.84
C GLN A 119 -6.45 16.18 -15.76
N GLU A 120 -6.91 17.38 -16.14
CA GLU A 120 -7.45 18.34 -15.16
C GLU A 120 -8.83 17.90 -14.62
N GLU A 121 -9.65 17.21 -15.44
CA GLU A 121 -10.91 16.62 -15.00
C GLU A 121 -10.68 15.45 -14.04
N ALA A 122 -9.70 14.58 -14.35
CA ALA A 122 -9.29 13.47 -13.50
C ALA A 122 -8.68 13.95 -12.15
N VAL A 123 -7.94 15.07 -12.14
CA VAL A 123 -7.50 15.72 -10.89
C VAL A 123 -8.70 16.22 -10.09
N ALA A 124 -9.67 16.89 -10.73
CA ALA A 124 -10.85 17.42 -10.06
C ALA A 124 -11.75 16.33 -9.46
N ASP A 125 -12.01 15.25 -10.21
CA ASP A 125 -12.73 14.06 -9.71
C ASP A 125 -12.01 13.44 -8.52
N PHE A 126 -10.69 13.20 -8.62
CA PHE A 126 -9.95 12.56 -7.53
C PHE A 126 -9.89 13.42 -6.26
N LEU A 127 -9.81 14.75 -6.39
CA LEU A 127 -9.92 15.68 -5.25
C LEU A 127 -11.32 15.66 -4.63
N SER A 128 -12.38 15.62 -5.44
CA SER A 128 -13.76 15.46 -4.94
C SER A 128 -13.93 14.11 -4.20
N ARG A 129 -13.35 13.04 -4.75
CA ARG A 129 -13.33 11.71 -4.14
C ARG A 129 -12.58 11.67 -2.80
N ILE A 130 -11.50 12.43 -2.63
CA ILE A 130 -10.82 12.60 -1.33
C ILE A 130 -11.79 13.24 -0.33
N GLN A 131 -12.44 14.36 -0.69
CA GLN A 131 -13.40 15.05 0.17
C GLN A 131 -14.58 14.15 0.60
N GLN A 132 -15.03 13.24 -0.27
CA GLN A 132 -16.06 12.26 0.06
C GLN A 132 -15.61 11.25 1.14
N TYR A 133 -14.32 10.87 1.18
CA TYR A 133 -13.77 10.04 2.26
C TYR A 133 -13.53 10.85 3.55
N GLU A 134 -13.07 12.10 3.45
CA GLU A 134 -12.83 12.98 4.61
C GLU A 134 -14.09 13.14 5.48
N LYS A 135 -15.27 13.29 4.86
CA LYS A 135 -16.59 13.36 5.54
C LYS A 135 -16.85 12.24 6.55
N ARG A 136 -16.23 11.05 6.37
CA ARG A 136 -16.40 9.87 7.24
C ARG A 136 -15.07 9.27 7.69
N TYR A 137 -13.98 10.05 7.69
CA TYR A 137 -12.67 9.57 8.12
C TYR A 137 -12.52 9.61 9.64
N GLU A 138 -12.36 8.44 10.25
CA GLU A 138 -11.96 8.26 11.63
C GLU A 138 -10.53 7.71 11.67
N THR A 139 -9.54 8.52 12.04
CA THR A 139 -8.16 8.03 12.19
C THR A 139 -8.05 6.99 13.32
N ILE A 140 -7.07 6.06 13.25
CA ILE A 140 -6.87 5.02 14.28
C ILE A 140 -6.50 5.66 15.62
N ASP A 141 -7.26 5.42 16.69
CA ASP A 141 -7.03 6.06 17.99
C ASP A 141 -6.46 5.06 19.03
N ASP A 142 -5.31 5.36 19.62
CA ASP A 142 -4.59 4.42 20.52
C ASP A 142 -5.27 4.20 21.87
N THR A 143 -6.28 5.02 22.21
CA THR A 143 -7.06 4.90 23.46
C THR A 143 -8.31 4.04 23.29
N THR A 144 -9.01 4.18 22.16
CA THR A 144 -10.29 3.51 21.83
C THR A 144 -10.08 2.24 21.01
N GLU A 145 -9.12 2.24 20.09
CA GLU A 145 -8.68 1.08 19.29
C GLU A 145 -7.42 0.43 19.89
N ARG A 146 -7.24 0.61 21.20
CA ARG A 146 -6.07 0.23 22.03
C ARG A 146 -5.60 -1.22 21.93
N ASN A 147 -6.37 -2.13 21.34
CA ASN A 147 -6.04 -3.54 21.16
C ASN A 147 -5.36 -3.85 19.81
N TYR A 148 -5.33 -2.90 18.88
CA TYR A 148 -4.69 -3.09 17.57
C TYR A 148 -3.16 -2.89 17.66
N SER A 149 -2.42 -3.63 16.83
CA SER A 149 -1.02 -3.32 16.49
C SER A 149 -1.03 -2.44 15.23
N PHE A 150 -0.33 -1.30 15.24
CA PHE A 150 -0.32 -0.41 14.08
C PHE A 150 0.90 0.51 13.97
N ILE A 151 1.10 1.06 12.77
CA ILE A 151 1.96 2.21 12.50
C ILE A 151 1.18 3.28 11.75
N LYS A 152 1.30 4.53 12.20
CA LYS A 152 0.94 5.73 11.44
C LYS A 152 2.19 6.29 10.79
N ILE A 153 2.09 6.68 9.51
CA ILE A 153 3.11 7.39 8.75
C ILE A 153 2.52 8.75 8.41
N PHE A 154 3.15 9.83 8.88
CA PHE A 154 2.72 11.20 8.61
C PHE A 154 3.60 11.81 7.51
N ASN A 155 2.97 12.51 6.56
CA ASN A 155 3.59 13.24 5.44
C ASN A 155 4.72 12.43 4.77
N CYS A 156 4.40 11.18 4.44
CA CYS A 156 5.27 10.26 3.71
C CYS A 156 6.66 10.00 4.34
N GLY A 157 6.82 10.24 5.64
CA GLY A 157 8.02 9.86 6.40
C GLY A 157 8.50 10.91 7.42
N GLU A 158 7.91 12.11 7.47
CA GLU A 158 8.30 13.18 8.41
C GLU A 158 8.18 12.75 9.88
N ARG A 159 7.15 11.97 10.21
CA ARG A 159 6.89 11.49 11.57
C ARG A 159 6.18 10.13 11.55
N PHE A 160 6.43 9.34 12.58
CA PHE A 160 5.79 8.04 12.79
C PHE A 160 5.13 7.97 14.17
N LEU A 161 4.07 7.17 14.30
CA LEU A 161 3.53 6.72 15.59
C LEU A 161 3.37 5.21 15.52
N VAL A 162 3.95 4.48 16.47
CA VAL A 162 4.06 3.01 16.45
C VAL A 162 3.41 2.44 17.72
N HIS A 163 2.42 1.56 17.58
CA HIS A 163 1.65 1.00 18.69
C HIS A 163 1.69 -0.54 18.69
N LYS A 164 1.92 -1.12 19.88
CA LYS A 164 1.81 -2.56 20.18
C LYS A 164 2.43 -3.51 19.14
N ILE A 165 3.69 -3.30 18.79
CA ILE A 165 4.44 -4.20 17.89
C ILE A 165 4.70 -5.56 18.54
N GLY A 166 4.14 -6.61 17.94
CA GLY A 166 4.21 -8.00 18.38
C GLY A 166 5.09 -8.88 17.49
N GLY A 167 6.35 -9.08 17.91
CA GLY A 167 7.27 -10.03 17.28
C GLY A 167 8.00 -9.53 16.04
N HIS A 168 8.84 -10.42 15.48
CA HIS A 168 9.86 -10.06 14.50
C HIS A 168 9.30 -9.47 13.19
N ILE A 169 8.23 -10.02 12.63
CA ILE A 169 7.70 -9.58 11.33
C ILE A 169 7.19 -8.13 11.40
N GLN A 170 6.35 -7.79 12.38
CA GLN A 170 5.87 -6.41 12.56
C GLN A 170 7.03 -5.43 12.81
N SER A 171 8.03 -5.82 13.60
CA SER A 171 9.24 -5.01 13.82
C SER A 171 10.04 -4.77 12.53
N ARG A 172 10.18 -5.79 11.67
CA ARG A 172 10.82 -5.67 10.33
C ARG A 172 10.02 -4.79 9.38
N VAL A 173 8.68 -4.84 9.43
CA VAL A 173 7.80 -3.96 8.65
C VAL A 173 7.94 -2.50 9.09
N VAL A 174 7.90 -2.23 10.41
CA VAL A 174 8.15 -0.87 10.95
C VAL A 174 9.53 -0.35 10.52
N TYR A 175 10.58 -1.15 10.68
CA TYR A 175 11.93 -0.78 10.25
C TYR A 175 12.00 -0.44 8.76
N PHE A 176 11.36 -1.24 7.89
CA PHE A 176 11.31 -0.97 6.45
C PHE A 176 10.55 0.32 6.13
N LEU A 177 9.36 0.51 6.70
CA LEU A 177 8.52 1.69 6.50
C LEU A 177 9.20 2.99 6.99
N MET A 178 10.07 2.92 8.00
CA MET A 178 10.87 4.05 8.47
C MET A 178 12.11 4.36 7.61
N ASN A 179 12.45 3.54 6.61
CA ASN A 179 13.64 3.70 5.77
C ASN A 179 13.32 3.82 4.25
N ILE A 180 12.04 3.79 3.86
CA ILE A 180 11.61 4.13 2.49
C ILE A 180 11.37 5.63 2.34
N HIS A 181 11.43 6.13 1.11
CA HIS A 181 10.90 7.43 0.73
C HIS A 181 10.19 7.31 -0.62
N ILE A 182 9.16 8.13 -0.85
CA ILE A 182 8.38 8.12 -2.09
C ILE A 182 8.91 9.07 -3.18
N LEU A 183 9.78 10.02 -2.82
CA LEU A 183 10.31 11.00 -3.77
C LEU A 183 11.08 10.31 -4.91
N PRO A 184 10.88 10.71 -6.18
CA PRO A 184 11.59 10.16 -7.33
C PRO A 184 13.11 10.25 -7.17
N ARG A 185 13.81 9.18 -7.55
CA ARG A 185 15.27 9.04 -7.47
C ARG A 185 15.79 8.15 -8.59
N THR A 186 17.00 8.44 -9.07
CA THR A 186 17.74 7.53 -9.97
C THR A 186 18.78 6.77 -9.16
N ILE A 187 18.75 5.43 -9.22
CA ILE A 187 19.77 4.56 -8.64
C ILE A 187 20.60 3.99 -9.78
N TYR A 188 21.86 4.41 -9.88
CA TYR A 188 22.80 3.85 -10.86
C TYR A 188 23.46 2.60 -10.28
N LEU A 189 23.27 1.45 -10.95
CA LEU A 189 23.93 0.20 -10.63
C LEU A 189 24.91 -0.14 -11.76
N THR A 190 26.18 -0.33 -11.40
CA THR A 190 27.23 -0.76 -12.33
C THR A 190 28.06 -1.88 -11.68
N ARG A 191 28.73 -2.68 -12.51
CA ARG A 191 29.84 -3.51 -12.05
C ARG A 191 31.08 -2.62 -11.83
N HIS A 192 32.08 -3.19 -11.17
CA HIS A 192 33.46 -2.72 -11.34
C HIS A 192 33.85 -2.76 -12.84
N GLY A 193 34.78 -1.90 -13.26
CA GLY A 193 35.38 -1.99 -14.59
C GLY A 193 36.05 -3.36 -14.83
N GLU A 194 36.24 -3.75 -16.08
CA GLU A 194 36.84 -5.05 -16.44
C GLU A 194 38.11 -5.34 -15.62
N SER A 195 38.13 -6.45 -14.89
CA SER A 195 39.32 -6.88 -14.15
C SER A 195 40.16 -7.87 -14.96
N THR A 196 41.43 -8.05 -14.56
CA THR A 196 42.29 -9.08 -15.15
C THR A 196 41.68 -10.49 -15.03
N LEU A 197 41.06 -10.84 -13.90
CA LEU A 197 40.33 -12.11 -13.79
C LEU A 197 39.08 -12.19 -14.69
N ASN A 198 38.49 -11.08 -15.13
CA ASN A 198 37.43 -11.13 -16.15
C ASN A 198 37.98 -11.49 -17.53
N GLN A 199 39.18 -11.01 -17.88
CA GLN A 199 39.89 -11.39 -19.10
C GLN A 199 40.27 -12.88 -19.09
N ASP A 200 40.67 -13.40 -17.92
CA ASP A 200 40.93 -14.83 -17.69
C ASP A 200 39.65 -15.71 -17.60
N LEU A 201 38.44 -15.12 -17.65
CA LEU A 201 37.15 -15.79 -17.40
C LEU A 201 37.03 -16.49 -16.03
N ARG A 202 37.70 -15.95 -15.00
CA ARG A 202 37.75 -16.49 -13.64
C ARG A 202 36.77 -15.79 -12.69
N ILE A 203 36.20 -16.57 -11.77
CA ILE A 203 35.25 -16.10 -10.75
C ILE A 203 35.94 -15.79 -9.42
N GLY A 204 35.41 -14.81 -8.68
CA GLY A 204 35.92 -14.39 -7.38
C GLY A 204 37.31 -13.76 -7.43
N GLY A 205 38.02 -13.80 -6.29
CA GLY A 205 39.33 -13.16 -6.13
C GLY A 205 39.25 -11.64 -5.96
N ASP A 206 40.42 -11.01 -5.81
CA ASP A 206 40.60 -9.58 -5.63
C ASP A 206 41.70 -9.09 -6.59
N SER A 207 41.36 -8.99 -7.88
CA SER A 207 42.30 -8.72 -8.96
C SER A 207 42.18 -7.29 -9.48
N PRO A 208 43.28 -6.62 -9.85
CA PRO A 208 43.24 -5.25 -10.36
C PRO A 208 42.45 -5.15 -11.68
N LEU A 209 41.93 -3.94 -11.90
CA LEU A 209 41.33 -3.49 -13.15
C LEU A 209 42.32 -3.66 -14.32
N SER A 210 41.80 -4.09 -15.48
CA SER A 210 42.53 -4.21 -16.74
C SER A 210 42.90 -2.83 -17.31
N ALA A 211 43.39 -2.78 -18.56
CA ALA A 211 43.51 -1.50 -19.27
C ALA A 211 42.13 -0.92 -19.62
N ASN A 212 41.20 -1.76 -20.09
CA ASN A 212 39.84 -1.35 -20.46
C ASN A 212 39.02 -0.92 -19.24
N GLY A 213 39.19 -1.61 -18.10
CA GLY A 213 38.47 -1.32 -16.86
C GLY A 213 38.89 -0.03 -16.12
N LYS A 214 39.79 0.77 -16.72
CA LYS A 214 40.26 2.07 -16.20
C LYS A 214 39.87 3.27 -17.09
N LEU A 215 39.14 3.00 -18.19
CA LEU A 215 38.58 3.99 -19.10
C LEU A 215 37.18 4.41 -18.62
#